data_AF-S6UHX4-F1
#
_entry.id   AF-S6UHX4-F1
#
_cell.length_a   1.000
_cell.length_b   1.000
_cell.length_c   1.000
_cell.angle_alpha   90.00
_cell.angle_beta   90.00
_cell.angle_gamma   90.00
#
_symmetry.space_group_name_H-M   'P 1'
#
loop_
_entity.id
_entity.type
_entity.pdbx_description
1 polymer ?
#
loop_
_entity_poly.entity_id
_entity_poly.type
_entity_poly.pdbx_seq_one_letter_code
_entity_poly.pdbx_strand_id
1 'polypeptide(L)'
;MTVMTSTFPNTRHPQVLRAGDAVALVSPAGPVDPAKLEAAVEVLKGWGLRPRVYPHALGNYSFYSGTDEERLADLNSALADPEIRAVICNRG
;
A
#
# COMPACT_ATOMS: atom_id res chain seq x y z
N MET A 1 33.42 -32.13 -9.57
CA MET A 1 33.07 -30.68 -9.56
C MET A 1 31.63 -30.56 -9.08
N THR A 2 31.43 -30.33 -7.79
CA THR A 2 30.11 -30.14 -7.18
C THR A 2 29.73 -28.67 -7.39
N VAL A 3 28.73 -28.41 -8.23
CA VAL A 3 28.14 -27.07 -8.36
C VAL A 3 27.34 -26.82 -7.08
N MET A 4 27.82 -25.89 -6.25
CA MET A 4 27.04 -25.34 -5.14
C MET A 4 25.91 -24.51 -5.74
N THR A 5 24.69 -25.04 -5.74
CA THR A 5 23.48 -24.28 -6.05
C THR A 5 23.30 -23.20 -4.98
N SER A 6 23.39 -21.94 -5.41
CA SER A 6 23.18 -20.76 -4.58
C SER A 6 21.80 -20.82 -3.89
N THR A 7 21.79 -20.72 -2.56
CA THR A 7 20.62 -20.80 -1.66
C THR A 7 19.89 -19.45 -1.47
N PHE A 8 20.10 -18.45 -2.33
CA PHE A 8 19.36 -17.20 -2.22
C PHE A 8 17.90 -17.39 -2.66
N PRO A 9 16.91 -16.97 -1.85
CA PRO A 9 15.51 -17.04 -2.25
C PRO A 9 15.31 -16.24 -3.54
N ASN A 10 14.53 -16.78 -4.47
CA ASN A 10 14.20 -16.12 -5.72
C ASN A 10 13.29 -14.91 -5.44
N THR A 11 13.88 -13.74 -5.22
CA THR A 11 13.18 -12.49 -4.96
C THR A 11 12.29 -12.15 -6.14
N ARG A 12 10.98 -12.06 -5.90
CA ARG A 12 10.03 -11.60 -6.93
C ARG A 12 10.07 -10.08 -6.98
N HIS A 13 10.44 -9.54 -8.14
CA HIS A 13 10.42 -8.11 -8.38
C HIS A 13 9.06 -7.70 -8.98
N PRO A 14 8.35 -6.71 -8.38
CA PRO A 14 7.14 -6.18 -8.97
C PRO A 14 7.46 -5.44 -10.27
N GLN A 15 6.47 -5.32 -11.13
CA GLN A 15 6.57 -4.47 -12.31
C GLN A 15 6.66 -3.00 -11.90
N VAL A 16 7.39 -2.19 -12.67
CA VAL A 16 7.39 -0.73 -12.49
C VAL A 16 6.01 -0.15 -12.77
N LEU A 17 5.64 0.89 -12.02
CA LEU A 17 4.38 1.61 -12.20
C LEU A 17 4.36 2.37 -13.52
N ARG A 18 3.18 2.47 -14.13
CA ARG A 18 2.89 3.22 -15.35
C ARG A 18 1.66 4.09 -15.14
N ALA A 19 1.55 5.17 -15.92
CA ALA A 19 0.33 5.95 -15.97
C ALA A 19 -0.89 5.05 -16.28
N GLY A 20 -1.97 5.23 -15.54
CA GLY A 20 -3.17 4.39 -15.55
C GLY A 20 -3.19 3.28 -14.51
N ASP A 21 -2.07 2.94 -13.87
CA ASP A 21 -2.03 1.92 -12.82
C ASP A 21 -2.77 2.38 -11.56
N ALA A 22 -3.51 1.46 -10.94
CA ALA A 22 -4.13 1.71 -9.65
C ALA A 22 -3.16 1.45 -8.50
N VAL A 23 -3.18 2.31 -7.50
CA VAL A 23 -2.35 2.19 -6.30
C VAL A 23 -3.19 2.33 -5.04
N ALA A 24 -2.97 1.48 -4.06
CA ALA A 24 -3.70 1.48 -2.80
C ALA A 24 -3.01 2.39 -1.78
N LEU A 25 -3.80 3.20 -1.08
CA LEU A 25 -3.39 3.98 0.08
C LEU A 25 -4.03 3.35 1.33
N VAL A 26 -3.19 2.82 2.21
CA VAL A 26 -3.59 2.10 3.44
C VAL A 26 -2.84 2.67 4.64
N SER A 27 -3.43 2.52 5.83
CA SER A 27 -2.79 2.90 7.09
C SER A 27 -2.70 1.68 8.00
N PRO A 28 -1.64 0.86 7.93
CA PRO A 28 -1.52 -0.32 8.78
C PRO A 28 -0.92 -0.01 10.16
N ALA A 29 -0.51 1.24 10.43
CA ALA A 29 0.15 1.66 11.67
C ALA A 29 -0.66 2.78 12.36
N GLY A 30 -0.10 3.99 12.49
CA GLY A 30 -0.77 5.13 13.14
C GLY A 30 -1.76 5.90 12.25
N PRO A 31 -2.59 6.78 12.84
CA PRO A 31 -3.52 7.64 12.11
C PRO A 31 -2.79 8.72 11.30
N VAL A 32 -3.29 9.02 10.11
CA VAL A 32 -2.75 10.06 9.21
C VAL A 32 -3.63 11.30 9.21
N ASP A 33 -3.02 12.47 9.09
CA ASP A 33 -3.73 13.73 8.86
C ASP A 33 -4.46 13.66 7.51
N PRO A 34 -5.80 13.86 7.47
CA PRO A 34 -6.58 13.82 6.24
C PRO A 34 -6.04 14.74 5.14
N ALA A 35 -5.56 15.93 5.48
CA ALA A 35 -5.03 16.87 4.49
C ALA A 35 -3.74 16.34 3.83
N LYS A 36 -2.92 15.57 4.58
CA LYS A 36 -1.74 14.92 4.01
C LYS A 36 -2.10 13.77 3.09
N LEU A 37 -3.14 12.99 3.43
CA LEU A 37 -3.64 11.94 2.56
C LEU A 37 -4.20 12.51 1.26
N GLU A 38 -5.01 13.57 1.34
CA GLU A 38 -5.54 14.27 0.16
C GLU A 38 -4.42 14.82 -0.72
N ALA A 39 -3.39 15.44 -0.14
CA ALA A 39 -2.22 15.89 -0.89
C ALA A 39 -1.50 14.73 -1.58
N ALA A 40 -1.35 13.58 -0.90
CA ALA A 40 -0.76 12.38 -1.50
C ALA A 40 -1.60 11.85 -2.67
N VAL A 41 -2.93 11.84 -2.55
CA VAL A 41 -3.84 11.48 -3.64
C VAL A 41 -3.62 12.38 -4.85
N GLU A 42 -3.53 13.69 -4.67
CA GLU A 42 -3.31 14.63 -5.77
C GLU A 42 -1.93 14.47 -6.42
N VAL A 43 -0.89 14.22 -5.64
CA VAL A 43 0.46 13.90 -6.17
C VAL A 43 0.41 12.64 -7.04
N LEU A 44 -0.23 11.57 -6.57
CA LEU A 44 -0.32 10.31 -7.32
C LEU A 44 -1.14 10.45 -8.60
N LYS A 45 -2.25 11.20 -8.56
CA LYS A 45 -3.00 11.57 -9.77
C LYS A 45 -2.13 12.38 -10.74
N GLY A 46 -1.31 13.31 -10.24
CA GLY A 46 -0.37 14.08 -11.04
C GLY A 46 0.70 13.23 -11.74
N TRP A 47 1.06 12.07 -11.17
CA TRP A 47 1.91 11.06 -11.83
C TRP A 47 1.16 10.21 -12.86
N GLY A 48 -0.14 10.45 -13.06
CA GLY A 48 -1.01 9.68 -13.94
C GLY A 48 -1.52 8.38 -13.31
N LEU A 49 -1.38 8.18 -12.00
CA LEU A 49 -1.85 6.97 -11.31
C LEU A 49 -3.31 7.13 -10.87
N ARG A 50 -3.93 6.00 -10.50
CA ARG A 50 -5.31 5.91 -9.98
C ARG A 50 -5.28 5.53 -8.50
N PRO A 51 -5.04 6.49 -7.58
CA PRO A 51 -5.02 6.19 -6.15
C PRO A 51 -6.41 5.74 -5.65
N ARG A 52 -6.43 4.70 -4.80
CA ARG A 52 -7.60 4.21 -4.07
C ARG A 52 -7.32 4.30 -2.58
N VAL A 53 -8.11 5.11 -1.86
CA VAL A 53 -8.06 5.17 -0.40
C VAL A 53 -8.91 4.03 0.16
N TYR A 54 -8.32 3.20 1.01
CA TYR A 54 -9.01 2.05 1.61
C TYR A 54 -9.88 2.47 2.82
N PRO A 55 -10.92 1.69 3.16
CA PRO A 55 -11.95 2.10 4.13
C PRO A 55 -11.43 2.63 5.47
N HIS A 56 -10.38 2.01 6.03
CA HIS A 56 -9.84 2.35 7.34
C HIS A 56 -8.58 3.21 7.28
N ALA A 57 -8.20 3.71 6.10
CA ALA A 57 -6.98 4.51 5.91
C ALA A 57 -6.98 5.83 6.69
N LEU A 58 -8.15 6.42 6.95
CA LEU A 58 -8.35 7.64 7.76
C LEU A 58 -8.87 7.35 9.17
N GLY A 59 -8.90 6.09 9.58
CA GLY A 59 -9.36 5.75 10.91
C GLY A 59 -8.44 6.28 12.01
N ASN A 60 -8.96 6.29 13.23
CA ASN A 60 -8.24 6.71 14.41
C ASN A 60 -8.70 5.87 15.60
N TYR A 61 -7.81 5.03 16.08
CA TYR A 61 -8.03 4.10 17.19
C TYR A 61 -6.84 4.18 18.14
N SER A 62 -6.90 5.15 19.07
CA SER A 62 -5.81 5.44 20.01
C SER A 62 -4.50 5.77 19.27
N PHE A 63 -3.44 4.98 19.46
CA PHE A 63 -2.16 5.15 18.76
C PHE A 63 -2.17 4.61 17.32
N TYR A 64 -3.22 3.88 16.92
CA TYR A 64 -3.33 3.23 15.62
C TYR A 64 -4.38 3.89 14.73
N SER A 65 -4.34 3.60 13.44
CA SER A 65 -5.35 4.02 12.46
C SER A 65 -6.66 3.21 12.52
N GLY A 66 -6.70 2.13 13.30
CA GLY A 66 -7.86 1.24 13.39
C GLY A 66 -7.58 0.06 14.31
N THR A 67 -8.58 -0.79 14.55
CA THR A 67 -8.34 -2.07 15.23
C THR A 67 -7.40 -2.96 14.41
N ASP A 68 -6.89 -4.03 15.01
CA ASP A 68 -6.04 -4.99 14.32
C ASP A 68 -6.77 -5.59 13.11
N GLU A 69 -8.07 -5.88 13.26
CA GLU A 69 -8.93 -6.42 12.22
C GLU A 69 -9.12 -5.42 11.07
N GLU A 70 -9.37 -4.15 11.37
CA GLU A 70 -9.56 -3.09 10.36
C GLU A 70 -8.29 -2.86 9.54
N ARG A 71 -7.14 -2.73 10.22
CA ARG A 71 -5.84 -2.52 9.58
C ARG A 71 -5.43 -3.73 8.73
N LEU A 72 -5.68 -4.93 9.23
CA LEU A 72 -5.43 -6.18 8.51
C LEU A 72 -6.35 -6.33 7.30
N ALA A 73 -7.63 -5.95 7.43
CA ALA A 73 -8.59 -6.00 6.34
C ALA A 73 -8.16 -5.10 5.18
N ASP A 74 -7.83 -3.83 5.45
CA ASP A 74 -7.36 -2.89 4.42
C ASP A 74 -6.12 -3.42 3.69
N LEU A 75 -5.12 -3.88 4.45
CA LEU A 75 -3.87 -4.39 3.87
C LEU A 75 -4.10 -5.64 3.01
N ASN A 76 -4.85 -6.61 3.52
CA ASN A 76 -5.12 -7.85 2.80
C ASN A 76 -5.98 -7.61 1.56
N SER A 77 -7.00 -6.76 1.65
CA SER A 77 -7.82 -6.40 0.49
C SER A 77 -7.01 -5.66 -0.57
N ALA A 78 -6.05 -4.81 -0.18
CA ALA A 78 -5.14 -4.14 -1.12
C ALA A 78 -4.19 -5.11 -1.82
N LEU A 79 -3.65 -6.09 -1.09
CA LEU A 79 -2.76 -7.11 -1.65
C LEU A 79 -3.49 -8.13 -2.53
N ALA A 80 -4.76 -8.40 -2.24
CA ALA A 80 -5.58 -9.37 -2.96
C ALA A 80 -6.26 -8.79 -4.21
N ASP A 81 -6.39 -7.47 -4.34
CA ASP A 81 -7.01 -6.80 -5.49
C ASP A 81 -6.08 -6.89 -6.73
N PRO A 82 -6.44 -7.64 -7.79
CA PRO A 82 -5.59 -7.81 -8.97
C PRO A 82 -5.40 -6.52 -9.78
N GLU A 83 -6.24 -5.50 -9.56
CA GLU A 83 -6.10 -4.19 -10.20
C GLU A 83 -5.04 -3.31 -9.52
N ILE A 84 -4.70 -3.58 -8.26
CA ILE A 84 -3.71 -2.81 -7.51
C ILE A 84 -2.30 -3.20 -7.94
N ARG A 85 -1.52 -2.21 -8.35
CA ARG A 85 -0.14 -2.37 -8.83
C ARG A 85 0.91 -2.01 -7.79
N ALA A 86 0.54 -1.22 -6.79
CA ALA A 86 1.36 -0.93 -5.61
C ALA A 86 0.49 -0.62 -4.39
N VAL A 87 1.00 -0.94 -3.20
CA VAL A 87 0.42 -0.57 -1.90
C VAL A 87 1.35 0.43 -1.23
N ILE A 88 0.80 1.58 -0.84
CA ILE A 88 1.50 2.68 -0.18
C ILE A 88 0.95 2.82 1.23
N CYS A 89 1.83 2.68 2.22
CA CYS A 89 1.51 2.93 3.62
C CYS A 89 1.59 4.43 3.90
N ASN A 90 0.49 5.03 4.35
CA ASN A 90 0.40 6.48 4.53
C ASN A 90 1.38 7.03 5.59
N ARG A 91 1.64 6.24 6.63
CA ARG A 91 2.65 6.49 7.66
C ARG A 91 3.00 5.22 8.44
N GLY A 92 4.10 5.29 9.20
CA GLY A 92 4.43 4.40 10.33
C GLY A 92 4.11 5.08 11.64
#